data_AF-A0A7Y3NN92-F1
#
_entry.id   AF-A0A7Y3NN92-F1
#
_cell.length_a   1.000
_cell.length_b   1.000
_cell.length_c   1.000
_cell.angle_alpha   90.00
_cell.angle_beta   90.00
_cell.angle_gamma   90.00
#
_symmetry.space_group_name_H-M   'P 1'
#
loop_
_entity.id
_entity.type
_entity.pdbx_description
1 polymer ?
#
loop_
_entity_poly.entity_id
_entity_poly.type
_entity_poly.pdbx_seq_one_letter_code
_entity_poly.pdbx_strand_id
1 'polypeptide(L)' 'MAEAGTQDAALRDPRQDAHQDKSIQRRLERDPFDADAKVDAGSDESMDASDPPAAAAPGSQEPAPSSGYDEAKERANAQQ' A
#
# COMPACT_ATOMS: atom_id res chain seq x y z
N MET A 1 -6.73 8.22 -30.14
CA MET A 1 -7.04 7.31 -29.02
C MET A 1 -6.34 6.01 -29.32
N ALA A 2 -5.22 5.72 -28.65
CA ALA A 2 -4.49 4.48 -28.83
C ALA A 2 -4.39 3.80 -27.47
N GLU A 3 -5.02 2.63 -27.40
CA GLU A 3 -5.15 1.70 -26.29
C GLU A 3 -3.79 1.39 -25.63
N ALA A 4 -3.68 1.68 -24.33
CA ALA A 4 -2.58 1.22 -23.49
C ALA A 4 -3.17 0.35 -22.39
N GLY A 5 -2.98 -0.97 -22.47
CA GLY A 5 -3.45 -1.85 -21.40
C GLY A 5 -3.46 -3.33 -21.72
N THR A 6 -2.37 -3.93 -22.21
CA THR A 6 -2.27 -5.42 -22.24
C THR A 6 -0.83 -5.92 -22.28
N GLN A 7 0.06 -5.49 -21.38
CA GLN A 7 1.42 -6.08 -21.30
C GLN A 7 2.02 -6.06 -19.88
N ASP A 8 1.27 -6.42 -18.82
CA ASP A 8 1.82 -6.43 -17.45
C ASP A 8 1.50 -7.70 -16.64
N ALA A 9 1.00 -8.76 -17.28
CA ALA A 9 0.68 -10.00 -16.57
C ALA A 9 1.88 -10.95 -16.42
N ALA A 10 3.00 -10.71 -17.13
CA ALA A 10 4.06 -11.71 -17.32
C ALA A 10 5.33 -11.50 -16.46
N LEU A 11 5.42 -10.43 -15.66
CA LEU A 11 6.60 -10.12 -14.83
C LEU A 11 6.20 -9.81 -13.38
N ARG A 12 5.28 -10.59 -12.79
CA ARG A 12 4.93 -10.43 -11.38
C ARG A 12 5.96 -11.14 -10.51
N ASP A 13 6.73 -10.37 -9.74
CA ASP A 13 7.62 -10.88 -8.70
C ASP A 13 6.77 -11.64 -7.66
N PRO A 14 7.21 -12.79 -7.12
CA PRO A 14 6.47 -13.54 -6.09
C PRO A 14 6.09 -12.69 -4.86
N ARG A 15 6.80 -11.58 -4.61
CA ARG A 15 6.49 -10.62 -3.54
C ARG A 15 5.29 -9.71 -3.85
N GLN A 16 4.85 -9.67 -5.11
CA GLN A 16 3.66 -8.96 -5.58
C GLN A 16 2.40 -9.84 -5.51
N ASP A 17 2.50 -11.07 -4.97
CA ASP A 17 1.36 -11.94 -4.66
C ASP A 17 0.73 -11.61 -3.29
N ALA A 18 1.23 -10.59 -2.57
CA ALA A 18 0.50 -10.02 -1.45
C ALA A 18 -0.86 -9.55 -2.00
N HIS A 19 -1.98 -10.12 -1.51
CA HIS A 19 -3.36 -10.02 -2.00
C HIS A 19 -3.89 -11.17 -2.89
N GLN A 20 -3.08 -12.17 -3.28
CA GLN A 20 -3.54 -13.30 -4.11
C GLN A 20 -3.33 -14.67 -3.46
N ASP A 21 -3.40 -14.75 -2.13
CA ASP A 21 -3.24 -16.03 -1.46
C ASP A 21 -4.43 -16.97 -1.77
N LYS A 22 -4.19 -17.88 -2.71
CA LYS A 22 -5.12 -18.94 -3.12
C LYS A 22 -5.56 -19.83 -1.95
N SER A 23 -4.84 -19.81 -0.82
CA SER A 23 -5.21 -20.54 0.38
C SER A 23 -6.44 -19.96 1.07
N ILE A 24 -6.65 -18.63 1.02
CA ILE A 24 -7.82 -17.96 1.57
C ILE A 24 -9.08 -18.40 0.82
N GLN A 25 -9.04 -18.38 -0.52
CA GLN A 25 -10.15 -18.84 -1.36
C GLN A 25 -10.51 -20.31 -1.08
N ARG A 26 -9.52 -21.20 -1.01
CA ARG A 26 -9.76 -22.61 -0.67
C ARG A 26 -10.38 -22.80 0.72
N ARG A 27 -10.02 -21.96 1.70
CA ARG A 27 -10.62 -22.00 3.05
C ARG A 27 -12.07 -21.56 3.01
N LEU A 28 -12.39 -20.48 2.31
CA LEU A 28 -13.77 -19.98 2.14
C LEU A 28 -14.66 -20.91 1.33
N GLU A 29 -14.12 -21.58 0.30
CA GLU A 29 -14.85 -22.61 -0.47
C GLU A 29 -15.22 -23.81 0.41
N ARG A 30 -14.32 -24.21 1.31
CA ARG A 30 -14.54 -25.32 2.24
C ARG A 30 -15.46 -24.94 3.40
N ASP A 31 -15.30 -23.75 3.95
CA ASP A 31 -16.13 -23.19 5.01
C ASP A 31 -16.39 -21.69 4.75
N PRO A 32 -17.56 -21.34 4.20
CA PRO A 32 -17.92 -19.95 3.92
C PRO A 32 -18.24 -19.14 5.18
N PHE A 33 -18.18 -19.72 6.39
CA PHE A 33 -18.37 -19.03 7.66
C PHE A 33 -17.09 -18.87 8.47
N ASP A 34 -15.95 -19.34 7.95
CA ASP A 34 -14.64 -19.16 8.55
C ASP A 34 -14.33 -17.66 8.74
N ALA A 35 -14.27 -17.22 9.99
CA ALA A 35 -14.10 -15.81 10.34
C ALA A 35 -12.72 -15.30 9.98
N ASP A 36 -11.69 -16.14 10.14
CA ASP A 36 -10.30 -15.77 9.84
C ASP A 36 -10.15 -15.59 8.33
N ALA A 37 -10.66 -16.54 7.52
CA ALA A 37 -10.58 -16.44 6.07
C ALA A 37 -11.36 -15.24 5.49
N LYS A 38 -12.45 -14.81 6.16
CA LYS A 38 -13.17 -13.59 5.79
C LYS A 38 -12.42 -12.31 6.14
N VAL A 39 -11.75 -12.28 7.29
CA VAL A 39 -10.92 -11.13 7.68
C VAL A 39 -9.75 -11.00 6.71
N ASP A 40 -9.09 -12.11 6.37
CA ASP A 40 -8.00 -12.12 5.40
C ASP A 40 -8.48 -11.60 4.03
N ALA A 41 -9.61 -12.13 3.51
CA ALA A 41 -10.19 -11.67 2.24
C ALA A 41 -10.65 -10.21 2.27
N GLY A 42 -11.26 -9.75 3.36
CA GLY A 42 -11.72 -8.37 3.50
C GLY A 42 -10.55 -7.38 3.65
N SER A 43 -9.47 -7.78 4.33
CA SER A 43 -8.23 -6.99 4.40
C SER A 43 -7.64 -6.79 3.01
N ASP A 44 -7.64 -7.86 2.24
CA ASP A 44 -7.28 -7.85 0.83
C ASP A 44 -8.16 -6.82 0.09
N GLU A 45 -9.48 -6.98 0.06
CA GLU A 45 -10.39 -6.11 -0.70
C GLU A 45 -10.36 -4.62 -0.26
N SER A 46 -9.99 -4.36 0.99
CA SER A 46 -9.90 -3.01 1.56
C SER A 46 -8.66 -2.23 1.13
N MET A 47 -7.65 -2.92 0.58
CA MET A 47 -6.47 -2.28 0.01
C MET A 47 -6.85 -1.72 -1.36
N ASP A 48 -7.20 -0.43 -1.39
CA ASP A 48 -7.50 0.29 -2.61
C ASP A 48 -6.24 0.36 -3.50
N ALA A 49 -6.20 -0.45 -4.55
CA ALA A 49 -5.21 -0.35 -5.61
C ALA A 49 -5.29 0.99 -6.39
N SER A 50 -6.19 1.91 -6.00
CA SER A 50 -6.28 3.27 -6.52
C SER A 50 -5.33 4.26 -5.84
N ASP A 51 -4.43 3.86 -4.93
CA ASP A 51 -3.34 4.77 -4.54
C ASP A 51 -2.53 5.09 -5.81
N PRO A 52 -2.57 6.35 -6.31
CA PRO A 52 -1.86 6.69 -7.52
C PRO A 52 -0.39 6.29 -7.37
N PRO A 53 0.27 5.85 -8.45
CA PRO A 53 1.70 5.55 -8.37
C PRO A 53 2.38 6.75 -7.74
N ALA A 54 3.16 6.51 -6.68
CA ALA A 54 3.83 7.56 -5.93
C ALA A 54 4.56 8.48 -6.90
N ALA A 55 3.96 9.62 -7.21
CA ALA A 55 4.53 10.61 -8.09
C ALA A 55 5.57 11.35 -7.24
N ALA A 56 6.77 10.77 -7.14
CA ALA A 56 7.92 11.53 -6.69
C ALA A 56 8.02 12.73 -7.62
N ALA A 57 7.77 13.94 -7.10
CA ALA A 57 7.83 15.14 -7.90
C ALA A 57 9.21 15.17 -8.60
N PRO A 58 9.28 15.32 -9.92
CA PRO A 58 10.54 15.52 -10.60
C PRO A 58 11.08 16.91 -10.19
N GLY A 59 11.85 16.94 -9.10
CA GLY A 59 12.23 18.19 -8.45
C GLY A 59 13.22 17.97 -7.34
N SER A 60 14.49 17.83 -7.75
CA SER A 60 15.72 17.71 -6.94
C SER A 60 16.06 16.30 -6.45
N GLN A 61 17.29 15.87 -6.77
CA GLN A 61 17.94 14.63 -6.30
C GLN A 61 18.39 14.75 -4.83
N GLU A 62 18.21 15.92 -4.23
CA GLU A 62 18.58 16.19 -2.85
C GLU A 62 17.35 16.07 -1.95
N PRO A 63 17.49 15.48 -0.76
CA PRO A 63 16.40 15.42 0.20
C PRO A 63 15.88 16.83 0.47
N ALA A 64 14.57 16.93 0.76
CA ALA A 64 13.99 18.17 1.23
C ALA A 64 14.83 18.73 2.39
N PRO A 65 15.09 20.05 2.44
CA PRO A 65 15.87 20.64 3.51
C PRO A 65 15.20 20.27 4.84
N SER A 66 15.98 19.72 5.77
CA SER A 66 15.45 19.39 7.09
C SER A 66 14.86 20.66 7.69
N SER A 67 13.58 20.64 8.07
CA SER A 67 13.04 21.61 9.01
C SER A 67 13.78 21.39 10.32
N GLY A 68 14.94 22.04 10.48
CA GLY A 68 15.82 21.84 11.63
C GLY A 68 15.02 21.90 12.93
N TYR A 69 15.17 20.87 13.76
CA TYR A 69 14.57 20.82 15.07
C TYR A 69 15.08 22.02 15.90
N ASP A 70 14.15 22.86 16.37
CA ASP A 70 14.46 24.03 17.20
C ASP A 70 14.05 23.72 18.65
N GLU A 71 15.03 23.35 19.48
CA GLU A 71 14.82 23.00 20.89
C GLU A 71 14.11 24.09 21.70
N ALA A 72 14.26 25.37 21.34
CA ALA A 72 13.63 26.46 22.06
C ALA A 72 12.14 26.56 21.70
N LYS A 73 11.80 26.45 20.41
CA LYS A 73 10.41 26.40 19.95
C LYS A 73 9.66 25.20 20.49
N GLU A 74 10.26 24.02 20.47
CA GLU A 74 9.60 22.80 20.93
C GLU A 74 9.39 22.80 22.44
N ARG A 75 10.36 23.32 23.22
CA ARG A 75 10.13 23.54 24.66
C ARG A 75 9.06 24.59 24.96
N ALA A 76 8.92 25.62 24.13
CA ALA A 76 7.86 26.62 24.30
C ALA A 76 6.47 26.04 24.00
N ASN A 77 6.36 25.13 23.02
CA ASN A 77 5.13 24.43 22.70
C ASN A 77 4.77 23.38 23.75
N ALA A 78 5.75 22.69 24.33
CA ALA A 78 5.55 21.68 25.37
C ALA A 78 5.11 22.23 26.74
N GLN A 79 5.20 23.56 26.93
CA GLN A 79 4.86 24.25 28.17
C GLN A 79 3.54 25.04 28.09
N GLN A 80 2.81 24.95 26.97
CA GLN A 80 1.44 25.47 26.81
C GLN A 80 0.42 24.37 27.12
#